data_AF-A0A7V6CMM4-F1
#
_entry.id   AF-A0A7V6CMM4-F1
#
_cell.length_a   1.000
_cell.length_b   1.000
_cell.length_c   1.000
_cell.angle_alpha   90.00
_cell.angle_beta   90.00
_cell.angle_gamma   90.00
#
_symmetry.space_group_name_H-M   'P 1'
#
loop_
_entity.id
_entity.type
_entity.pdbx_description
1 polymer ?
#
loop_
_entity_poly.entity_id
_entity_poly.type
_entity_poly.pdbx_seq_one_letter_code
_entity_poly.pdbx_strand_id
1 'polypeptide(L)'
;GTAAVTLAGLINALKMVSKKINEVKIAMIGAGASNICIARVIIKAGVNPENIIMVDSKGILHPEREDAEILQKEYKEKWEMALITNKEKRKGGIKEAMEGCDVVIALSRPGPDVIKKEWIQSMAKDPIVFTCANPIPEIWPWEAKEAGAKIVATGRSDFPNQINNSLGFPGIFRGALDVQAKTITDEMCIAAAEELAKVAQDRGLREDYLIPTMDDWEVFPREACAVGMKAIEQGVARKIMDRNTLYKIALETIKEARKEIQFLMEKGFIKKPPKTLLK
;
A
#
# COMPACT_ATOMS: atom_id res chain seq x y z
N GLY A 1 3.88 1.08 -6.92
CA GLY A 1 2.47 0.63 -6.94
C GLY A 1 2.01 0.25 -5.55
N THR A 2 1.91 -1.06 -5.26
CA THR A 2 1.37 -1.59 -3.99
C THR A 2 2.06 -1.02 -2.74
N ALA A 3 3.39 -0.90 -2.75
CA ALA A 3 4.14 -0.31 -1.65
C ALA A 3 3.78 1.16 -1.36
N ALA A 4 3.60 1.98 -2.41
CA ALA A 4 3.24 3.39 -2.26
C ALA A 4 1.85 3.56 -1.63
N VAL A 5 0.85 2.84 -2.13
CA VAL A 5 -0.52 2.93 -1.59
C VAL A 5 -0.65 2.33 -0.19
N THR A 6 0.13 1.29 0.11
CA THR A 6 0.19 0.70 1.46
C THR A 6 0.81 1.70 2.44
N LEU A 7 1.91 2.36 2.05
CA LEU A 7 2.52 3.40 2.87
C LEU A 7 1.57 4.60 3.06
N ALA A 8 0.83 5.03 2.02
CA ALA A 8 -0.16 6.11 2.13
C ALA A 8 -1.23 5.80 3.18
N GLY A 9 -1.80 4.59 3.12
CA GLY A 9 -2.74 4.09 4.12
C GLY A 9 -2.11 4.01 5.51
N LEU A 10 -0.88 3.52 5.61
CA LEU A 10 -0.16 3.37 6.88
C LEU A 10 0.08 4.72 7.56
N ILE A 11 0.53 5.74 6.81
CA ILE A 11 0.77 7.11 7.33
C ILE A 11 -0.50 7.62 8.02
N ASN A 12 -1.64 7.52 7.35
CA ASN A 12 -2.90 8.03 7.87
C ASN A 12 -3.48 7.15 8.98
N ALA A 13 -3.35 5.82 8.88
CA ALA A 13 -3.76 4.90 9.94
C ALA A 13 -3.01 5.18 11.25
N LEU A 14 -1.69 5.33 11.18
CA LEU A 14 -0.83 5.66 12.32
C LEU A 14 -1.19 7.02 12.94
N LYS A 15 -1.47 8.03 12.09
CA LYS A 15 -1.96 9.33 12.56
C LYS A 15 -3.28 9.22 13.32
N MET A 16 -4.22 8.40 12.85
CA MET A 16 -5.51 8.18 13.51
C MET A 16 -5.38 7.51 14.88
N VAL A 17 -4.44 6.58 15.04
CA VAL A 17 -4.20 5.88 16.31
C VAL A 17 -3.09 6.53 17.16
N SER A 18 -2.59 7.70 16.75
CA SER A 18 -1.54 8.45 17.45
C SER A 18 -0.25 7.66 17.72
N LYS A 19 0.17 6.81 16.76
CA LYS A 19 1.41 6.02 16.84
C LYS A 19 2.47 6.59 15.90
N LYS A 20 3.75 6.48 16.29
CA LYS A 20 4.88 6.93 15.46
C LYS A 20 5.40 5.80 14.57
N ILE A 21 5.67 6.11 13.31
CA ILE A 21 6.09 5.12 12.30
C ILE A 21 7.37 4.36 12.66
N ASN A 22 8.28 4.99 13.41
CA ASN A 22 9.55 4.39 13.83
C ASN A 22 9.45 3.55 15.12
N GLU A 23 8.30 3.58 15.81
CA GLU A 23 8.08 2.88 17.09
C GLU A 23 7.16 1.66 16.94
N VAL A 24 6.38 1.58 15.85
CA VAL A 24 5.39 0.51 15.66
C VAL A 24 6.01 -0.86 15.35
N LYS A 25 5.34 -1.92 15.82
CA LYS A 25 5.60 -3.32 15.43
C LYS A 25 4.66 -3.75 14.32
N ILE A 26 5.23 -4.35 13.27
CA ILE A 26 4.49 -4.69 12.05
C ILE A 26 4.63 -6.18 11.75
N ALA A 27 3.52 -6.91 11.79
CA ALA A 27 3.45 -8.27 11.24
C ALA A 27 3.14 -8.21 9.74
N MET A 28 3.95 -8.86 8.91
CA MET A 28 3.71 -8.97 7.47
C MET A 28 3.39 -10.41 7.09
N ILE A 29 2.15 -10.66 6.70
CA ILE A 29 1.67 -12.01 6.37
C ILE A 29 1.81 -12.23 4.87
N GLY A 30 2.71 -13.14 4.52
CA GLY A 30 3.25 -13.31 3.16
C GLY A 30 4.60 -12.61 3.00
N ALA A 31 5.54 -13.28 2.34
CA ALA A 31 6.87 -12.76 2.01
C ALA A 31 7.16 -12.85 0.51
N GLY A 32 6.13 -12.58 -0.31
CA GLY A 32 6.26 -12.46 -1.77
C GLY A 32 6.66 -11.05 -2.19
N ALA A 33 6.77 -10.83 -3.51
CA ALA A 33 7.26 -9.58 -4.10
C ALA A 33 6.57 -8.32 -3.55
N SER A 34 5.24 -8.35 -3.36
CA SER A 34 4.51 -7.19 -2.81
C SER A 34 4.95 -6.84 -1.40
N ASN A 35 4.95 -7.81 -0.47
CA ASN A 35 5.32 -7.55 0.93
C ASN A 35 6.81 -7.25 1.10
N ILE A 36 7.69 -7.87 0.30
CA ILE A 36 9.11 -7.50 0.29
C ILE A 36 9.31 -6.05 -0.19
N CYS A 37 8.59 -5.63 -1.25
CA CYS A 37 8.64 -4.25 -1.74
C CYS A 37 8.01 -3.26 -0.74
N ILE A 38 6.90 -3.62 -0.09
CA ILE A 38 6.29 -2.82 0.98
C ILE A 38 7.30 -2.65 2.11
N ALA A 39 7.92 -3.73 2.62
CA ALA A 39 8.91 -3.69 3.69
C ALA A 39 10.05 -2.71 3.33
N ARG A 40 10.63 -2.85 2.14
CA ARG A 40 11.69 -1.95 1.65
C ARG A 40 11.26 -0.48 1.67
N VAL A 41 10.07 -0.16 1.18
CA VAL A 41 9.57 1.22 1.08
C VAL A 41 9.21 1.79 2.45
N ILE A 42 8.54 1.02 3.32
CA ILE A 42 8.18 1.52 4.66
C ILE A 42 9.41 1.68 5.57
N ILE A 43 10.43 0.84 5.42
CA ILE A 43 11.73 1.00 6.11
C ILE A 43 12.36 2.33 5.68
N LYS A 44 12.43 2.59 4.37
CA LYS A 44 12.92 3.88 3.84
C LYS A 44 12.09 5.08 4.29
N ALA A 45 10.80 4.88 4.53
CA ALA A 45 9.90 5.91 5.05
C ALA A 45 9.99 6.09 6.59
N GLY A 46 10.81 5.29 7.29
CA GLY A 46 11.12 5.48 8.70
C GLY A 46 10.64 4.38 9.64
N VAL A 47 10.06 3.28 9.15
CA VAL A 47 9.80 2.09 9.98
C VAL A 47 11.13 1.47 10.41
N ASN A 48 11.26 1.15 11.71
CA ASN A 48 12.42 0.41 12.19
C ASN A 48 12.36 -1.04 11.65
N PRO A 49 13.32 -1.50 10.83
CA PRO A 49 13.31 -2.86 10.29
C PRO A 49 13.28 -3.94 11.38
N GLU A 50 13.91 -3.68 12.52
CA GLU A 50 13.96 -4.59 13.67
C GLU A 50 12.56 -4.95 14.22
N ASN A 51 11.58 -4.06 14.03
CA ASN A 51 10.20 -4.20 14.51
C ASN A 51 9.28 -4.88 13.50
N ILE A 52 9.79 -5.27 12.33
CA ILE A 52 9.02 -6.00 11.32
C ILE A 52 9.16 -7.49 11.58
N ILE A 53 8.06 -8.24 11.51
CA ILE A 53 8.07 -9.71 11.57
C ILE A 53 7.36 -10.22 10.32
N MET A 54 8.10 -10.85 9.41
CA MET A 54 7.56 -11.37 8.15
C MET A 54 7.33 -12.88 8.25
N VAL A 55 6.21 -13.36 7.71
CA VAL A 55 5.84 -14.79 7.70
C VAL A 55 5.65 -15.27 6.27
N ASP A 56 6.27 -16.40 5.91
CA ASP A 56 5.99 -17.10 4.65
C ASP A 56 5.31 -18.46 4.92
N SER A 57 5.18 -19.28 3.87
CA SER A 57 4.57 -20.62 3.97
C SER A 57 5.31 -21.62 4.87
N LYS A 58 6.55 -21.34 5.27
CA LYS A 58 7.36 -22.17 6.17
C LYS A 58 7.58 -21.52 7.55
N GLY A 59 6.93 -20.38 7.82
CA GLY A 59 6.97 -19.70 9.12
C GLY A 59 7.64 -18.34 9.08
N ILE A 60 7.92 -17.80 10.27
CA ILE A 60 8.58 -16.50 10.44
C ILE A 60 9.96 -16.51 9.78
N LEU A 61 10.31 -15.43 9.07
CA LEU A 61 11.64 -15.25 8.52
C LEU A 61 12.66 -15.03 9.65
N HIS A 62 13.72 -15.83 9.64
CA HIS A 62 14.88 -15.67 10.49
C HIS A 62 16.10 -16.39 9.87
N PRO A 63 17.34 -16.06 10.29
CA PRO A 63 18.55 -16.63 9.68
C PRO A 63 18.72 -18.13 9.96
N GLU A 64 18.20 -18.60 11.10
CA GLU A 64 18.32 -20.01 11.56
C GLU A 64 17.28 -20.96 10.93
N ARG A 65 16.66 -20.59 9.80
CA ARG A 65 15.69 -21.47 9.12
C ARG A 65 16.39 -22.65 8.46
N GLU A 66 15.74 -23.81 8.45
CA GLU A 66 16.24 -25.01 7.79
C GLU A 66 16.50 -24.79 6.28
N ASP A 67 15.72 -23.92 5.64
CA ASP A 67 15.86 -23.57 4.23
C ASP A 67 16.67 -22.29 3.97
N ALA A 68 17.48 -21.84 4.93
CA ALA A 68 18.28 -20.62 4.81
C ALA A 68 19.18 -20.59 3.56
N GLU A 69 19.78 -21.73 3.19
CA GLU A 69 20.61 -21.82 1.98
C GLU A 69 19.81 -21.57 0.69
N ILE A 70 18.57 -22.04 0.64
CA ILE A 70 17.67 -21.82 -0.49
C ILE A 70 17.30 -20.34 -0.55
N LEU A 71 16.96 -19.72 0.59
CA LEU A 71 16.66 -18.30 0.66
C LEU A 71 17.84 -17.45 0.14
N GLN A 72 19.07 -17.79 0.52
CA GLN A 72 20.27 -17.08 0.06
C GLN A 72 20.49 -17.16 -1.46
N LYS A 73 20.28 -18.34 -2.04
CA LYS A 73 20.56 -18.59 -3.47
C LYS A 73 19.45 -18.09 -4.38
N GLU A 74 18.20 -18.32 -3.99
CA GLU A 74 17.03 -18.15 -4.87
C GLU A 74 16.16 -16.93 -4.50
N TYR A 75 16.21 -16.46 -3.25
CA TYR A 75 15.30 -15.41 -2.74
C TYR A 75 16.07 -14.32 -1.97
N LYS A 76 17.05 -13.69 -2.64
CA LYS A 76 18.00 -12.75 -2.03
C LYS A 76 17.34 -11.63 -1.21
N GLU A 77 16.30 -11.00 -1.73
CA GLU A 77 15.59 -9.91 -1.06
C GLU A 77 14.83 -10.39 0.18
N LYS A 78 14.33 -11.63 0.14
CA LYS A 78 13.67 -12.26 1.29
C LYS A 78 14.69 -12.68 2.35
N TRP A 79 15.86 -13.16 1.93
CA TRP A 79 16.97 -13.43 2.82
C TRP A 79 17.47 -12.16 3.51
N GLU A 80 17.59 -11.04 2.77
CA GLU A 80 17.91 -9.74 3.36
C GLU A 80 16.92 -9.35 4.46
N MET A 81 15.62 -9.51 4.21
CA MET A 81 14.60 -9.27 5.25
C MET A 81 14.78 -10.21 6.46
N ALA A 82 15.12 -11.48 6.24
CA ALA A 82 15.38 -12.42 7.34
C ALA A 82 16.57 -12.02 8.22
N LEU A 83 17.52 -11.25 7.68
CA LEU A 83 18.71 -10.76 8.40
C LEU A 83 18.48 -9.47 9.19
N ILE A 84 17.68 -8.54 8.64
CA ILE A 84 17.54 -7.18 9.20
C ILE A 84 16.27 -6.98 10.02
N THR A 85 15.30 -7.89 9.91
CA THR A 85 14.02 -7.82 10.62
C THR A 85 13.97 -8.80 11.81
N ASN A 86 12.87 -8.80 12.56
CA ASN A 86 12.61 -9.75 13.65
C ASN A 86 13.71 -9.77 14.73
N LYS A 87 14.00 -8.60 15.33
CA LYS A 87 15.01 -8.48 16.41
C LYS A 87 14.72 -9.37 17.61
N GLU A 88 13.43 -9.60 17.90
CA GLU A 88 12.97 -10.47 18.98
C GLU A 88 13.26 -11.96 18.70
N LYS A 89 13.76 -12.31 17.51
CA LYS A 89 14.07 -13.68 17.08
C LYS A 89 12.87 -14.63 17.25
N ARG A 90 11.67 -14.12 16.99
CA ARG A 90 10.45 -14.92 17.05
C ARG A 90 10.53 -16.05 16.03
N LYS A 91 10.01 -17.21 16.42
CA LYS A 91 9.84 -18.42 15.60
C LYS A 91 8.37 -18.83 15.68
N GLY A 92 7.94 -19.66 14.72
CA GLY A 92 6.53 -20.06 14.60
C GLY A 92 5.89 -19.51 13.33
N GLY A 93 4.59 -19.25 13.38
CA GLY A 93 3.77 -18.86 12.25
C GLY A 93 3.09 -17.51 12.42
N ILE A 94 1.91 -17.38 11.81
CA ILE A 94 1.14 -16.12 11.77
C ILE A 94 0.74 -15.66 13.17
N LYS A 95 0.30 -16.59 14.03
CA LYS A 95 -0.11 -16.30 15.40
C LYS A 95 1.00 -15.62 16.20
N GLU A 96 2.19 -16.22 16.22
CA GLU A 96 3.34 -15.73 16.97
C GLU A 96 3.89 -14.42 16.39
N ALA A 97 3.73 -14.20 15.08
CA ALA A 97 4.12 -12.95 14.44
C ALA A 97 3.19 -11.78 14.81
N MET A 98 1.87 -12.02 14.86
CA MET A 98 0.88 -10.96 15.12
C MET A 98 0.79 -10.54 16.59
N GLU A 99 1.19 -11.40 17.53
CA GLU A 99 1.07 -11.15 18.96
C GLU A 99 1.76 -9.83 19.39
N GLY A 100 1.00 -8.91 19.96
CA GLY A 100 1.47 -7.60 20.42
C GLY A 100 1.94 -6.66 19.30
N CYS A 101 1.70 -6.96 18.02
CA CYS A 101 1.98 -6.04 16.93
C CYS A 101 0.94 -4.90 16.86
N ASP A 102 1.37 -3.72 16.44
CA ASP A 102 0.49 -2.56 16.22
C ASP A 102 -0.24 -2.63 14.89
N VAL A 103 0.44 -3.21 13.89
CA VAL A 103 -0.01 -3.26 12.51
C VAL A 103 0.13 -4.69 11.99
N VAL A 104 -0.85 -5.15 11.22
CA VAL A 104 -0.70 -6.30 10.33
C VAL A 104 -0.91 -5.87 8.89
N ILE A 105 0.01 -6.26 8.01
CA ILE A 105 -0.04 -6.06 6.56
C ILE A 105 -0.03 -7.43 5.88
N ALA A 106 -1.19 -7.86 5.43
CA ALA A 106 -1.38 -9.17 4.81
C ALA A 106 -1.56 -9.03 3.30
N LEU A 107 -0.64 -9.66 2.55
CA LEU A 107 -0.70 -9.86 1.12
C LEU A 107 -0.26 -11.29 0.84
N SER A 108 -1.13 -12.22 1.20
CA SER A 108 -0.90 -13.65 1.22
C SER A 108 -1.88 -14.39 0.30
N ARG A 109 -2.14 -15.67 0.58
CA ARG A 109 -3.14 -16.44 -0.17
C ARG A 109 -4.54 -15.85 0.08
N PRO A 110 -5.43 -15.86 -0.92
CA PRO A 110 -6.80 -15.40 -0.73
C PRO A 110 -7.62 -16.38 0.12
N GLY A 111 -8.70 -15.88 0.70
CA GLY A 111 -9.69 -16.65 1.44
C GLY A 111 -9.89 -16.10 2.84
N PRO A 112 -11.13 -16.16 3.37
CA PRO A 112 -11.28 -15.86 4.77
C PRO A 112 -10.55 -16.94 5.59
N ASP A 113 -10.33 -16.68 6.86
CA ASP A 113 -9.68 -17.60 7.81
C ASP A 113 -8.17 -17.82 7.60
N VAL A 114 -7.52 -17.06 6.71
CA VAL A 114 -6.05 -17.01 6.66
C VAL A 114 -5.51 -16.25 7.86
N ILE A 115 -6.20 -15.18 8.26
CA ILE A 115 -6.02 -14.51 9.55
C ILE A 115 -7.26 -14.80 10.40
N LYS A 116 -7.04 -15.12 11.67
CA LYS A 116 -8.13 -15.45 12.60
C LYS A 116 -8.43 -14.32 13.58
N LYS A 117 -9.68 -14.25 14.05
CA LYS A 117 -10.14 -13.24 15.02
C LYS A 117 -9.27 -13.22 16.28
N GLU A 118 -8.92 -14.39 16.81
CA GLU A 118 -8.10 -14.51 18.02
C GLU A 118 -6.69 -13.92 17.87
N TRP A 119 -6.16 -13.83 16.66
CA TRP A 119 -4.83 -13.23 16.41
C TRP A 119 -4.89 -11.71 16.34
N ILE A 120 -6.04 -11.14 15.95
CA ILE A 120 -6.28 -9.70 16.04
C ILE A 120 -6.49 -9.30 17.50
N GLN A 121 -7.19 -10.13 18.27
CA GLN A 121 -7.39 -9.90 19.71
C GLN A 121 -6.08 -9.90 20.52
N SER A 122 -5.04 -10.60 20.05
CA SER A 122 -3.72 -10.61 20.69
C SER A 122 -2.81 -9.47 20.24
N MET A 123 -3.25 -8.60 19.32
CA MET A 123 -2.49 -7.42 18.88
C MET A 123 -2.43 -6.33 19.96
N ALA A 124 -1.57 -5.34 19.75
CA ALA A 124 -1.48 -4.17 20.63
C ALA A 124 -2.77 -3.33 20.58
N LYS A 125 -2.94 -2.43 21.57
CA LYS A 125 -4.08 -1.51 21.61
C LYS A 125 -4.21 -0.71 20.31
N ASP A 126 -5.45 -0.50 19.88
CA ASP A 126 -5.79 0.16 18.61
C ASP A 126 -5.10 -0.48 17.39
N PRO A 127 -5.39 -1.77 17.08
CA PRO A 127 -4.75 -2.49 15.98
C PRO A 127 -5.10 -1.89 14.61
N ILE A 128 -4.11 -1.84 13.72
CA ILE A 128 -4.29 -1.51 12.30
C ILE A 128 -4.19 -2.81 11.50
N VAL A 129 -5.24 -3.15 10.74
CA VAL A 129 -5.36 -4.41 10.01
C VAL A 129 -5.53 -4.14 8.51
N PHE A 130 -4.47 -4.37 7.73
CA PHE A 130 -4.52 -4.32 6.26
C PHE A 130 -4.55 -5.74 5.70
N THR A 131 -5.65 -6.12 5.05
CA THR A 131 -5.86 -7.47 4.48
C THR A 131 -6.19 -7.36 3.00
N CYS A 132 -5.15 -7.45 2.19
CA CYS A 132 -5.17 -7.01 0.81
C CYS A 132 -5.07 -8.16 -0.21
N ALA A 133 -5.23 -9.42 0.22
CA ALA A 133 -5.42 -10.52 -0.72
C ALA A 133 -6.68 -10.32 -1.59
N ASN A 134 -6.58 -10.74 -2.85
CA ASN A 134 -7.67 -10.69 -3.83
C ASN A 134 -7.96 -12.10 -4.36
N PRO A 135 -9.22 -12.43 -4.68
CA PRO A 135 -10.42 -11.58 -4.59
C PRO A 135 -11.09 -11.58 -3.21
N ILE A 136 -10.67 -12.45 -2.29
CA ILE A 136 -11.21 -12.54 -0.93
C ILE A 136 -10.06 -12.21 0.05
N PRO A 137 -10.22 -11.21 0.94
CA PRO A 137 -9.19 -10.83 1.90
C PRO A 137 -8.93 -11.95 2.91
N GLU A 138 -7.79 -11.89 3.58
CA GLU A 138 -7.37 -12.89 4.58
C GLU A 138 -8.33 -13.06 5.77
N ILE A 139 -9.06 -12.01 6.10
CA ILE A 139 -10.20 -11.99 7.02
C ILE A 139 -11.17 -10.92 6.54
N TRP A 140 -12.47 -11.10 6.78
CA TRP A 140 -13.44 -10.09 6.39
C TRP A 140 -13.35 -8.83 7.27
N PRO A 141 -13.64 -7.63 6.72
CA PRO A 141 -13.52 -6.40 7.49
C PRO A 141 -14.37 -6.34 8.76
N TRP A 142 -15.60 -6.87 8.70
CA TRP A 142 -16.49 -6.91 9.86
C TRP A 142 -15.97 -7.86 10.95
N GLU A 143 -15.35 -8.98 10.57
CA GLU A 143 -14.75 -9.92 11.52
C GLU A 143 -13.50 -9.33 12.18
N ALA A 144 -12.68 -8.62 11.41
CA ALA A 144 -11.53 -7.90 11.96
C ALA A 144 -11.97 -6.80 12.94
N LYS A 145 -13.02 -6.03 12.62
CA LYS A 145 -13.61 -5.04 13.52
C LYS A 145 -14.19 -5.67 14.79
N GLU A 146 -14.94 -6.77 14.66
CA GLU A 146 -15.47 -7.52 15.80
C GLU A 146 -14.36 -8.06 16.71
N ALA A 147 -13.22 -8.45 16.13
CA ALA A 147 -12.04 -8.89 16.86
C ALA A 147 -11.25 -7.74 17.54
N GLY A 148 -11.66 -6.49 17.36
CA GLY A 148 -11.07 -5.32 18.04
C GLY A 148 -10.13 -4.47 17.17
N ALA A 149 -10.06 -4.70 15.85
CA ALA A 149 -9.27 -3.83 14.97
C ALA A 149 -9.81 -2.39 14.99
N LYS A 150 -8.95 -1.41 15.26
CA LYS A 150 -9.31 0.00 15.23
C LYS A 150 -9.43 0.48 13.78
N ILE A 151 -8.47 0.12 12.94
CA ILE A 151 -8.47 0.43 11.52
C ILE A 151 -8.49 -0.86 10.72
N VAL A 152 -9.29 -0.91 9.67
CA VAL A 152 -9.30 -2.01 8.70
C VAL A 152 -9.24 -1.46 7.29
N ALA A 153 -8.44 -2.09 6.44
CA ALA A 153 -8.28 -1.76 5.03
C ALA A 153 -8.17 -3.04 4.19
N THR A 154 -8.65 -3.02 2.95
CA THR A 154 -8.57 -4.17 2.05
C THR A 154 -8.11 -3.79 0.65
N GLY A 155 -7.86 -4.77 -0.21
CA GLY A 155 -7.54 -4.53 -1.62
C GLY A 155 -8.77 -4.23 -2.50
N ARG A 156 -9.99 -4.41 -1.98
CA ARG A 156 -11.24 -4.34 -2.77
C ARG A 156 -11.91 -2.98 -2.65
N SER A 157 -12.59 -2.57 -3.73
CA SER A 157 -13.26 -1.27 -3.85
C SER A 157 -14.64 -1.22 -3.20
N ASP A 158 -15.22 -2.37 -2.85
CA ASP A 158 -16.53 -2.46 -2.19
C ASP A 158 -16.46 -2.32 -0.67
N PHE A 159 -15.26 -2.10 -0.11
CA PHE A 159 -15.04 -1.79 1.30
C PHE A 159 -14.34 -0.44 1.47
N PRO A 160 -14.53 0.22 2.64
CA PRO A 160 -13.74 1.40 3.00
C PRO A 160 -12.23 1.13 2.98
N ASN A 161 -11.44 2.19 2.84
CA ASN A 161 -9.98 2.14 2.87
C ASN A 161 -9.39 1.14 1.85
N GLN A 162 -9.70 1.31 0.56
CA GLN A 162 -9.14 0.45 -0.47
C GLN A 162 -7.63 0.72 -0.67
N ILE A 163 -6.79 -0.21 -0.21
CA ILE A 163 -5.34 -0.23 -0.46
C ILE A 163 -5.09 -1.04 -1.72
N ASN A 164 -5.28 -0.40 -2.87
CA ASN A 164 -5.04 -1.00 -4.18
C ASN A 164 -4.11 -0.12 -5.01
N ASN A 165 -3.21 -0.76 -5.76
CA ASN A 165 -2.24 -0.05 -6.58
C ASN A 165 -2.88 0.79 -7.70
N SER A 166 -4.16 0.58 -8.00
CA SER A 166 -4.97 1.43 -8.87
C SER A 166 -4.94 2.91 -8.50
N LEU A 167 -4.77 3.22 -7.21
CA LEU A 167 -4.65 4.59 -6.73
C LEU A 167 -3.27 5.21 -6.97
N GLY A 168 -2.24 4.39 -7.15
CA GLY A 168 -0.86 4.86 -7.23
C GLY A 168 -0.24 4.80 -8.62
N PHE A 169 -0.46 3.71 -9.38
CA PHE A 169 0.21 3.59 -10.67
C PHE A 169 -0.15 4.72 -11.65
N PRO A 170 -1.40 5.24 -11.75
CA PRO A 170 -1.72 6.26 -12.73
C PRO A 170 -0.93 7.56 -12.49
N GLY A 171 -0.87 8.06 -11.25
CA GLY A 171 -0.13 9.28 -10.93
C GLY A 171 1.39 9.06 -10.96
N ILE A 172 1.90 7.95 -10.42
CA ILE A 172 3.33 7.61 -10.49
C ILE A 172 3.83 7.59 -11.93
N PHE A 173 3.13 6.88 -12.83
CA PHE A 173 3.52 6.84 -14.23
C PHE A 173 3.37 8.19 -14.91
N ARG A 174 2.26 8.91 -14.68
CA ARG A 174 2.04 10.23 -15.27
C ARG A 174 3.17 11.19 -14.92
N GLY A 175 3.54 11.27 -13.63
CA GLY A 175 4.63 12.11 -13.14
C GLY A 175 5.98 11.75 -13.73
N ALA A 176 6.32 10.45 -13.74
CA ALA A 176 7.56 9.96 -14.32
C ALA A 176 7.66 10.23 -15.83
N LEU A 177 6.55 10.06 -16.56
CA LEU A 177 6.49 10.31 -18.01
C LEU A 177 6.61 11.80 -18.34
N ASP A 178 5.94 12.67 -17.59
CA ASP A 178 5.90 14.11 -17.87
C ASP A 178 7.29 14.77 -17.73
N VAL A 179 8.10 14.30 -16.79
CA VAL A 179 9.50 14.75 -16.59
C VAL A 179 10.52 13.83 -17.29
N GLN A 180 10.05 12.81 -18.01
CA GLN A 180 10.86 11.79 -18.68
C GLN A 180 11.92 11.17 -17.76
N ALA A 181 11.53 10.78 -16.55
CA ALA A 181 12.42 10.12 -15.59
C ALA A 181 13.07 8.86 -16.22
N LYS A 182 14.35 8.63 -15.90
CA LYS A 182 15.09 7.45 -16.36
C LYS A 182 14.66 6.17 -15.63
N THR A 183 14.11 6.31 -14.43
CA THR A 183 13.67 5.22 -13.57
C THR A 183 12.60 5.74 -12.59
N ILE A 184 11.95 4.81 -11.88
CA ILE A 184 11.09 5.11 -10.74
C ILE A 184 11.83 4.66 -9.48
N THR A 185 12.23 5.61 -8.64
CA THR A 185 12.95 5.34 -7.38
C THR A 185 11.98 4.99 -6.26
N ASP A 186 12.50 4.45 -5.15
CA ASP A 186 11.68 4.24 -3.95
C ASP A 186 11.24 5.59 -3.36
N GLU A 187 12.08 6.63 -3.43
CA GLU A 187 11.75 7.96 -2.91
C GLU A 187 10.65 8.63 -3.74
N MET A 188 10.58 8.36 -5.05
CA MET A 188 9.43 8.73 -5.88
C MET A 188 8.14 8.02 -5.43
N CYS A 189 8.23 6.74 -5.06
CA CYS A 189 7.09 6.00 -4.50
C CYS A 189 6.66 6.52 -3.12
N ILE A 190 7.62 6.97 -2.29
CA ILE A 190 7.34 7.61 -1.00
C ILE A 190 6.66 8.97 -1.21
N ALA A 191 7.16 9.78 -2.15
CA ALA A 191 6.53 11.07 -2.49
C ALA A 191 5.09 10.90 -2.99
N ALA A 192 4.83 9.85 -3.78
CA ALA A 192 3.47 9.45 -4.14
C ALA A 192 2.63 9.09 -2.92
N ALA A 193 3.15 8.25 -2.02
CA ALA A 193 2.45 7.83 -0.81
C ALA A 193 2.08 9.00 0.11
N GLU A 194 3.02 9.92 0.32
CA GLU A 194 2.81 11.13 1.12
C GLU A 194 1.73 12.03 0.52
N GLU A 195 1.72 12.21 -0.81
CA GLU A 195 0.71 13.03 -1.47
C GLU A 195 -0.68 12.37 -1.44
N LEU A 196 -0.77 11.05 -1.63
CA LEU A 196 -2.02 10.29 -1.45
C LEU A 196 -2.56 10.45 -0.02
N ALA A 197 -1.70 10.28 0.98
CA ALA A 197 -2.08 10.46 2.38
C ALA A 197 -2.55 11.90 2.65
N LYS A 198 -1.85 12.90 2.12
CA LYS A 198 -2.20 14.31 2.26
C LYS A 198 -3.56 14.64 1.63
N VAL A 199 -3.87 14.09 0.45
CA VAL A 199 -5.18 14.30 -0.20
C VAL A 199 -6.33 13.83 0.68
N ALA A 200 -6.20 12.66 1.32
CA ALA A 200 -7.21 12.19 2.27
C ALA A 200 -7.32 13.09 3.50
N GLN A 201 -6.20 13.63 4.00
CA GLN A 201 -6.21 14.59 5.11
C GLN A 201 -6.90 15.91 4.73
N ASP A 202 -6.61 16.46 3.55
CA ASP A 202 -7.20 17.70 3.04
C ASP A 202 -8.73 17.58 2.91
N ARG A 203 -9.24 16.37 2.65
CA ARG A 203 -10.67 16.04 2.52
C ARG A 203 -11.33 15.61 3.84
N GLY A 204 -10.60 15.72 4.95
CA GLY A 204 -11.04 15.31 6.28
C GLY A 204 -10.84 13.82 6.51
N LEU A 205 -9.82 13.49 7.28
CA LEU A 205 -9.48 12.11 7.65
C LEU A 205 -10.58 11.50 8.53
N ARG A 206 -10.97 10.25 8.24
CA ARG A 206 -11.96 9.46 9.00
C ARG A 206 -11.54 7.99 9.06
N GLU A 207 -12.09 7.22 9.99
CA GLU A 207 -11.74 5.79 10.14
C GLU A 207 -12.04 4.96 8.88
N ASP A 208 -13.03 5.37 8.09
CA ASP A 208 -13.46 4.76 6.84
C ASP A 208 -12.90 5.47 5.59
N TYR A 209 -12.05 6.49 5.77
CA TYR A 209 -11.44 7.26 4.69
C TYR A 209 -10.00 7.66 5.05
N LEU A 210 -9.10 6.69 4.93
CA LEU A 210 -7.66 6.86 5.15
C LEU A 210 -6.88 7.18 3.88
N ILE A 211 -7.43 6.83 2.73
CA ILE A 211 -6.81 6.99 1.42
C ILE A 211 -7.91 7.39 0.43
N PRO A 212 -7.61 8.22 -0.58
CA PRO A 212 -8.61 8.58 -1.59
C PRO A 212 -9.13 7.36 -2.35
N THR A 213 -10.29 7.50 -2.98
CA THR A 213 -10.89 6.48 -3.82
C THR A 213 -10.57 6.73 -5.30
N MET A 214 -10.84 5.75 -6.17
CA MET A 214 -10.66 5.92 -7.62
C MET A 214 -11.56 7.01 -8.23
N ASP A 215 -12.66 7.35 -7.54
CA ASP A 215 -13.56 8.44 -7.93
C ASP A 215 -12.97 9.82 -7.62
N ASP A 216 -12.01 9.89 -6.69
CA ASP A 216 -11.28 11.09 -6.30
C ASP A 216 -10.18 11.43 -7.31
N TRP A 217 -10.52 11.47 -8.60
CA TRP A 217 -9.56 11.54 -9.71
C TRP A 217 -8.57 12.72 -9.65
N GLU A 218 -8.92 13.79 -8.93
CA GLU A 218 -8.03 14.94 -8.67
C GLU A 218 -6.77 14.56 -7.87
N VAL A 219 -6.76 13.39 -7.27
CA VAL A 219 -5.58 12.80 -6.60
C VAL A 219 -4.44 12.53 -7.59
N PHE A 220 -4.74 12.06 -8.80
CA PHE A 220 -3.74 11.64 -9.77
C PHE A 220 -2.84 12.77 -10.29
N PRO A 221 -3.34 13.98 -10.64
CA PRO A 221 -2.45 15.08 -11.01
C PRO A 221 -1.60 15.58 -9.84
N ARG A 222 -2.10 15.49 -8.59
CA ARG A 222 -1.31 15.83 -7.40
C ARG A 222 -0.18 14.82 -7.19
N GLU A 223 -0.48 13.53 -7.24
CA GLU A 223 0.50 12.44 -7.16
C GLU A 223 1.54 12.54 -8.28
N ALA A 224 1.11 12.75 -9.52
CA ALA A 224 2.00 12.94 -10.67
C ALA A 224 2.96 14.11 -10.47
N CYS A 225 2.45 15.22 -9.95
CA CYS A 225 3.26 16.38 -9.61
C CYS A 225 4.31 16.04 -8.53
N ALA A 226 3.90 15.40 -7.43
CA ALA A 226 4.83 15.00 -6.35
C ALA A 226 5.94 14.07 -6.86
N VAL A 227 5.58 13.07 -7.67
CA VAL A 227 6.51 12.10 -8.26
C VAL A 227 7.48 12.75 -9.23
N GLY A 228 6.99 13.57 -10.15
CA GLY A 228 7.86 14.25 -11.11
C GLY A 228 8.79 15.27 -10.45
N MET A 229 8.31 15.98 -9.42
CA MET A 229 9.17 16.87 -8.63
C MET A 229 10.27 16.09 -7.89
N LYS A 230 9.95 14.93 -7.32
CA LYS A 230 10.97 14.08 -6.68
C LYS A 230 12.00 13.54 -7.68
N ALA A 231 11.56 13.18 -8.88
CA ALA A 231 12.47 12.77 -9.96
C ALA A 231 13.41 13.89 -10.41
N ILE A 232 12.93 15.14 -10.45
CA ILE A 232 13.74 16.33 -10.72
C ILE A 232 14.75 16.56 -9.59
N GLU A 233 14.30 16.52 -8.34
CA GLU A 233 15.15 16.67 -7.14
C GLU A 233 16.30 15.65 -7.11
N GLN A 234 16.02 14.38 -7.45
CA GLN A 234 17.03 13.32 -7.47
C GLN A 234 17.91 13.30 -8.74
N GLY A 235 17.68 14.21 -9.70
CA GLY A 235 18.45 14.27 -10.95
C GLY A 235 18.21 13.10 -11.91
N VAL A 236 17.12 12.35 -11.73
CA VAL A 236 16.74 11.23 -12.63
C VAL A 236 15.80 11.68 -13.75
N ALA A 237 15.23 12.89 -13.67
CA ALA A 237 14.43 13.50 -14.73
C ALA A 237 15.29 14.01 -15.90
N ARG A 238 14.75 13.91 -17.13
CA ARG A 238 15.37 14.49 -18.34
C ARG A 238 14.75 15.81 -18.75
N LYS A 239 13.52 16.09 -18.30
CA LYS A 239 12.82 17.36 -18.51
C LYS A 239 12.60 18.02 -17.16
N ILE A 240 13.16 19.22 -17.01
CA ILE A 240 13.02 20.02 -15.79
C ILE A 240 11.90 21.04 -16.00
N MET A 241 11.01 21.15 -15.03
CA MET A 241 9.92 22.13 -15.02
C MET A 241 9.54 22.45 -13.57
N ASP A 242 8.87 23.57 -13.36
CA ASP A 242 8.37 23.93 -12.04
C ASP A 242 7.10 23.12 -11.67
N ARG A 243 6.78 23.13 -10.37
CA ARG A 243 5.66 22.39 -9.78
C ARG A 243 4.32 22.73 -10.44
N ASN A 244 4.05 24.00 -10.70
CA ASN A 244 2.75 24.45 -11.23
C ASN A 244 2.59 24.00 -12.68
N THR A 245 3.65 24.12 -13.48
CA THR A 245 3.66 23.62 -14.86
C THR A 245 3.41 22.11 -14.91
N LEU A 246 4.13 21.33 -14.09
CA LEU A 246 3.97 19.88 -14.03
C LEU A 246 2.55 19.46 -13.63
N TYR A 247 2.02 20.08 -12.58
CA TYR A 247 0.64 19.81 -12.13
C TYR A 247 -0.37 20.11 -13.23
N LYS A 248 -0.24 21.26 -13.92
CA LYS A 248 -1.15 21.66 -15.00
C LYS A 248 -1.13 20.67 -16.17
N ILE A 249 0.04 20.20 -16.57
CA ILE A 249 0.18 19.20 -17.64
C ILE A 249 -0.56 17.91 -17.26
N ALA A 250 -0.31 17.39 -16.06
CA ALA A 250 -0.97 16.18 -15.58
C ALA A 250 -2.50 16.37 -15.49
N LEU A 251 -2.94 17.51 -14.97
CA LEU A 251 -4.36 17.84 -14.82
C LEU A 251 -5.09 17.87 -16.16
N GLU A 252 -4.57 18.61 -17.14
CA GLU A 252 -5.23 18.73 -18.45
C GLU A 252 -5.22 17.40 -19.20
N THR A 253 -4.10 16.66 -19.17
CA THR A 253 -4.01 15.33 -19.79
C THR A 253 -5.08 14.37 -19.24
N ILE A 254 -5.28 14.37 -17.91
CA ILE A 254 -6.26 13.49 -17.27
C ILE A 254 -7.69 13.97 -17.56
N LYS A 255 -7.94 15.28 -17.55
CA LYS A 255 -9.26 15.86 -17.88
C LYS A 255 -9.66 15.55 -19.32
N GLU A 256 -8.75 15.71 -20.27
CA GLU A 256 -8.98 15.44 -21.69
C GLU A 256 -9.38 13.98 -21.90
N ALA A 257 -8.57 13.04 -21.39
CA ALA A 257 -8.87 11.61 -21.50
C ALA A 257 -10.25 11.24 -20.90
N ARG A 258 -10.60 11.81 -19.74
CA ARG A 258 -11.91 11.57 -19.12
C ARG A 258 -13.06 12.14 -19.95
N LYS A 259 -12.92 13.38 -20.46
CA LYS A 259 -13.93 14.03 -21.31
C LYS A 259 -14.14 13.28 -22.61
N GLU A 260 -13.08 12.79 -23.23
CA GLU A 260 -13.16 12.02 -24.47
C GLU A 260 -13.99 10.75 -24.28
N ILE A 261 -13.69 9.96 -23.24
CA ILE A 261 -14.45 8.74 -22.95
C ILE A 261 -15.91 9.06 -22.60
N GLN A 262 -16.17 10.08 -21.79
CA GLN A 262 -17.53 10.52 -21.47
C GLN A 262 -18.32 10.92 -22.72
N PHE A 263 -17.70 11.70 -23.61
CA PHE A 263 -18.31 12.11 -24.87
C PHE A 263 -18.64 10.90 -25.77
N LEU A 264 -17.72 9.93 -25.88
CA LEU A 264 -17.96 8.70 -26.65
C LEU A 264 -19.12 7.86 -26.07
N MET A 265 -19.26 7.81 -24.74
CA MET A 265 -20.39 7.17 -24.07
C MET A 265 -21.71 7.92 -24.33
N GLU A 266 -21.71 9.26 -24.22
CA GLU A 266 -22.89 10.10 -24.45
C GLU A 266 -23.40 10.03 -25.89
N LYS A 267 -22.49 9.94 -26.87
CA LYS A 267 -22.82 9.78 -28.29
C LYS A 267 -23.18 8.34 -28.67
N GLY A 268 -23.11 7.40 -27.74
CA GLY A 268 -23.48 6.00 -27.97
C GLY A 268 -22.47 5.19 -28.77
N PHE A 269 -21.26 5.72 -29.00
CA PHE A 269 -20.16 4.95 -29.59
C PHE A 269 -19.67 3.87 -28.62
N ILE A 270 -19.66 4.18 -27.31
CA ILE A 270 -19.47 3.20 -26.24
C ILE A 270 -20.85 2.85 -25.69
N LYS A 271 -21.30 1.62 -25.99
CA LYS A 271 -22.63 1.15 -25.55
C LYS A 271 -22.63 0.87 -24.05
N LYS A 272 -23.73 1.23 -23.38
CA LYS A 272 -23.97 0.79 -22.00
C LYS A 272 -24.08 -0.74 -21.95
N PRO A 273 -23.62 -1.38 -20.86
CA PRO A 273 -23.81 -2.82 -20.70
C PRO A 273 -25.31 -3.16 -20.73
N PRO A 274 -25.70 -4.27 -21.37
CA PRO A 274 -27.08 -4.75 -21.35
C PRO A 274 -27.61 -4.85 -19.91
N LYS A 275 -28.82 -4.33 -19.66
CA LYS A 275 -29.46 -4.42 -18.34
C LYS A 275 -29.59 -5.86 -17.84
N THR A 276 -29.69 -6.82 -18.75
CA THR A 276 -29.76 -8.26 -18.44
C THR A 276 -28.49 -8.80 -17.77
N LEU A 277 -27.35 -8.11 -17.91
CA LEU A 277 -26.07 -8.47 -17.30
C LEU A 277 -25.80 -7.74 -15.96
N LEU A 278 -26.62 -6.74 -15.60
CA LEU A 278 -26.53 -6.02 -14.33
C LEU A 278 -27.50 -6.68 -13.34
N LYS A 279 -27.12 -7.84 -12.80
CA LYS A 279 -27.80 -8.51 -11.69
C LYS A 279 -27.01 -8.34 -10.41
#